data_AF-A0A432U4T4-F1
#
_entry.id   AF-A0A432U4T4-F1
#
_cell.length_a   1.000
_cell.length_b   1.000
_cell.length_c   1.000
_cell.angle_alpha   90.00
_cell.angle_beta   90.00
_cell.angle_gamma   90.00
#
_symmetry.space_group_name_H-M   'P 1'
#
loop_
_entity.id
_entity.type
_entity.pdbx_description
1 polymer ?
#
loop_
_entity_poly.entity_id
_entity_poly.type
_entity_poly.pdbx_seq_one_letter_code
_entity_poly.pdbx_strand_id
1 'polypeptide(L)'
;MNSERAPDFEKITDVKARKKAFFGYLLPEVQRQNSEIIELRNRIKDERISDNKMTALKKYYKFKDDASIEDLLSSVDIVPTSLVLAQAAYESSWGRSRFAKYYHNYFGLWCFKKGCGVVPLRRDKKATHEVAKFASLSKGIAYYMRSINR
;
A
#
# COMPACT_ATOMS: atom_id res chain seq x y z
N MET A 1 4.37 8.68 15.39
CA MET A 1 3.11 7.98 15.72
C MET A 1 3.34 6.49 15.63
N ASN A 2 3.16 5.80 16.74
CA ASN A 2 3.37 4.35 16.85
C ASN A 2 2.33 3.64 15.98
N SER A 3 2.78 2.82 15.04
CA SER A 3 1.91 1.84 14.37
C SER A 3 1.32 0.97 15.48
N GLU A 4 -0.01 0.91 15.60
CA GLU A 4 -0.63 -0.10 16.46
C GLU A 4 -0.05 -1.47 16.09
N ARG A 5 0.24 -2.29 17.11
CA ARG A 5 0.78 -3.62 16.87
C ARG A 5 -0.32 -4.46 16.23
N ALA A 6 -0.02 -5.06 15.08
CA ALA A 6 -0.97 -5.92 14.38
C ALA A 6 -1.55 -6.99 15.32
N PRO A 7 -2.87 -7.21 15.34
CA PRO A 7 -3.46 -8.34 16.02
C PRO A 7 -2.86 -9.67 15.54
N ASP A 8 -2.73 -10.63 16.44
CA ASP A 8 -2.35 -11.99 16.06
C ASP A 8 -3.57 -12.71 15.46
N PHE A 9 -3.82 -12.45 14.17
CA PHE A 9 -5.00 -12.96 13.45
C PHE A 9 -5.08 -14.50 13.39
N GLU A 10 -3.96 -15.20 13.58
CA GLU A 10 -3.93 -16.67 13.63
C GLU A 10 -4.55 -17.20 14.93
N LYS A 11 -4.42 -16.46 16.04
CA LYS A 11 -5.00 -16.85 17.34
C LYS A 11 -6.50 -16.55 17.46
N ILE A 12 -7.06 -15.75 16.54
CA ILE A 12 -8.50 -15.44 16.53
C ILE A 12 -9.22 -16.52 15.72
N THR A 13 -9.76 -17.51 16.44
CA THR A 13 -10.47 -18.67 15.86
C THR A 13 -11.87 -18.32 15.36
N ASP A 14 -12.60 -17.47 16.08
CA ASP A 14 -13.92 -17.00 15.65
C ASP A 14 -13.82 -16.13 14.39
N VAL A 15 -14.52 -16.54 13.34
CA VAL A 15 -14.44 -15.90 12.02
C VAL A 15 -14.95 -14.47 12.06
N LYS A 16 -16.04 -14.20 12.80
CA LYS A 16 -16.64 -12.86 12.87
C LYS A 16 -15.72 -11.91 13.64
N ALA A 17 -15.17 -12.35 14.76
CA ALA A 17 -14.20 -11.61 15.57
C ALA A 17 -12.93 -11.30 14.76
N ARG A 18 -12.41 -12.27 13.98
CA ARG A 18 -11.23 -12.04 13.14
C ARG A 18 -11.49 -10.99 12.07
N LYS A 19 -12.62 -11.06 11.36
CA LYS A 19 -12.99 -10.05 10.36
C LYS A 19 -13.14 -8.66 10.99
N LYS A 20 -13.76 -8.57 12.17
CA LYS A 20 -13.89 -7.32 12.93
C LYS A 20 -12.53 -6.75 13.32
N ALA A 21 -11.63 -7.57 13.86
CA ALA A 21 -10.27 -7.16 14.21
C ALA A 21 -9.46 -6.73 12.97
N PHE A 22 -9.62 -7.44 11.86
CA PHE A 22 -8.94 -7.13 10.60
C PHE A 22 -9.35 -5.75 10.07
N PHE A 23 -10.65 -5.47 10.00
CA PHE A 23 -11.12 -4.15 9.59
C PHE A 23 -10.75 -3.08 10.60
N GLY A 24 -10.86 -3.34 11.91
CA GLY A 24 -10.44 -2.39 12.94
C GLY A 24 -8.97 -1.98 12.84
N TYR A 25 -8.10 -2.91 12.42
CA TYR A 25 -6.67 -2.65 12.24
C TYR A 25 -6.34 -1.92 10.93
N LEU A 26 -6.97 -2.28 9.79
CA LEU A 26 -6.63 -1.70 8.49
C LEU A 26 -7.38 -0.41 8.18
N LEU A 27 -8.67 -0.30 8.53
CA LEU A 27 -9.54 0.78 8.12
C LEU A 27 -8.99 2.18 8.47
N PRO A 28 -8.51 2.44 9.71
CA PRO A 28 -8.00 3.76 10.06
C PRO A 28 -6.82 4.17 9.18
N GLU A 29 -5.91 3.24 8.86
CA GLU A 29 -4.75 3.54 8.02
C GLU A 29 -5.14 3.74 6.55
N VAL A 30 -6.12 2.99 6.03
CA VAL A 30 -6.66 3.22 4.67
C VAL A 30 -7.28 4.61 4.56
N GLN A 31 -8.09 5.02 5.54
CA GLN A 31 -8.69 6.36 5.57
C GLN A 31 -7.64 7.46 5.69
N ARG A 32 -6.60 7.23 6.51
CA ARG A 32 -5.47 8.15 6.66
C ARG A 32 -4.73 8.34 5.34
N GLN A 33 -4.42 7.26 4.61
CA GLN A 33 -3.76 7.34 3.31
C GLN A 33 -4.61 8.07 2.26
N ASN A 34 -5.91 7.79 2.20
CA ASN A 34 -6.80 8.55 1.31
C ASN A 34 -6.86 10.04 1.66
N SER A 35 -6.83 10.38 2.95
CA SER A 35 -6.78 11.77 3.41
C SER A 35 -5.47 12.45 2.99
N GLU A 36 -4.33 11.78 3.14
CA GLU A 36 -3.03 12.27 2.66
C GLU A 36 -3.01 12.49 1.14
N ILE A 37 -3.66 11.62 0.37
CA ILE A 37 -3.80 11.78 -1.08
C ILE A 37 -4.66 13.00 -1.41
N ILE A 38 -5.79 13.22 -0.73
CA ILE A 38 -6.64 14.40 -0.93
C ILE A 38 -5.87 15.69 -0.63
N GLU A 39 -5.14 15.74 0.49
CA GLU A 39 -4.31 16.89 0.84
C GLU A 39 -3.23 17.15 -0.22
N LEU A 40 -2.57 16.09 -0.70
CA LEU A 40 -1.58 16.17 -1.76
C LEU A 40 -2.20 16.72 -3.06
N ARG A 41 -3.38 16.23 -3.48
CA ARG A 41 -4.11 16.74 -4.65
C ARG A 41 -4.40 18.22 -4.53
N ASN A 42 -4.91 18.66 -3.38
CA ASN A 42 -5.20 20.08 -3.15
C ASN A 42 -3.93 20.93 -3.23
N ARG A 43 -2.82 20.46 -2.67
CA ARG A 43 -1.53 21.16 -2.77
C ARG A 43 -0.99 21.24 -4.20
N ILE A 44 -1.22 20.22 -5.03
CA ILE A 44 -0.86 20.26 -6.45
C ILE A 44 -1.71 21.32 -7.17
N LYS A 45 -3.03 21.29 -6.97
CA LYS A 45 -3.99 22.20 -7.62
C LYS A 45 -3.78 23.67 -7.22
N ASP A 46 -3.44 23.92 -5.96
CA ASP A 46 -3.22 25.26 -5.43
C ASP A 46 -1.77 25.75 -5.67
N GLU A 47 -0.96 25.02 -6.45
CA GLU A 47 0.44 25.32 -6.74
C GLU A 47 1.32 25.45 -5.47
N ARG A 48 0.94 24.80 -4.36
CA ARG A 48 1.64 24.81 -3.06
C ARG A 48 2.70 23.71 -2.94
N ILE A 49 3.30 23.31 -4.07
CA ILE A 49 4.37 22.32 -4.15
C ILE A 49 5.54 22.95 -4.90
N SER A 50 6.68 23.10 -4.21
CA SER A 50 7.94 23.52 -4.82
C SER A 50 8.35 22.60 -5.97
N ASP A 51 9.02 23.14 -6.99
CA ASP A 51 9.48 22.41 -8.18
C ASP A 51 10.22 21.10 -7.84
N ASN A 52 11.18 21.12 -6.92
CA ASN A 52 11.92 19.92 -6.51
C ASN A 52 10.99 18.80 -5.98
N LYS A 53 9.93 19.17 -5.25
CA LYS A 53 8.92 18.22 -4.76
C LYS A 53 8.01 17.75 -5.90
N MET A 54 7.70 18.62 -6.86
CA MET A 54 6.91 18.26 -8.04
C MET A 54 7.66 17.24 -8.91
N THR A 55 8.95 17.47 -9.20
CA THR A 55 9.81 16.53 -9.92
C THR A 55 9.92 15.19 -9.19
N ALA A 56 10.14 15.22 -7.87
CA ALA A 56 10.16 14.01 -7.06
C ALA A 56 8.82 13.25 -7.11
N LEU A 57 7.70 13.98 -7.13
CA LEU A 57 6.36 13.40 -7.19
C LEU A 57 6.06 12.76 -8.54
N LYS A 58 6.37 13.44 -9.65
CA LYS A 58 6.28 12.88 -11.01
C LYS A 58 7.07 11.58 -11.10
N LYS A 59 8.33 11.57 -10.65
CA LYS A 59 9.17 10.37 -10.59
C LYS A 59 8.57 9.28 -9.68
N TYR A 60 7.99 9.65 -8.55
CA TYR A 60 7.36 8.70 -7.61
C TYR A 60 6.15 7.99 -8.24
N TYR A 61 5.38 8.68 -9.08
CA TYR A 61 4.28 8.13 -9.88
C TYR A 61 4.71 7.62 -11.27
N LYS A 62 6.01 7.62 -11.58
CA LYS A 62 6.61 7.15 -12.84
C LYS A 62 6.25 7.97 -14.09
N PHE A 63 5.91 9.25 -13.91
CA PHE A 63 5.80 10.20 -15.01
C PHE A 63 7.17 10.73 -15.43
N LYS A 64 7.26 11.21 -16.68
CA LYS A 64 8.37 12.03 -17.16
C LYS A 64 8.30 13.43 -16.56
N ASP A 65 9.42 14.15 -16.57
CA ASP A 65 9.51 15.50 -15.97
C ASP A 65 8.63 16.52 -16.71
N ASP A 66 8.41 16.34 -18.01
CA ASP A 66 7.58 17.17 -18.89
C ASP A 66 6.08 16.83 -18.84
N ALA A 67 5.65 15.82 -18.09
CA ALA A 67 4.24 15.47 -17.95
C ALA A 67 3.40 16.65 -17.40
N SER A 68 2.17 16.79 -17.88
CA SER A 68 1.27 17.84 -17.42
C SER A 68 0.84 17.62 -15.96
N ILE A 69 0.33 18.68 -15.31
CA ILE A 69 -0.22 18.55 -13.96
C ILE A 69 -1.52 17.74 -13.99
N GLU A 70 -2.28 17.85 -15.08
CA GLU A 70 -3.52 17.11 -15.35
C GLU A 70 -3.24 15.60 -15.43
N ASP A 71 -2.19 15.21 -16.16
CA ASP A 71 -1.76 13.80 -16.24
C ASP A 71 -1.42 13.26 -14.85
N LEU A 72 -0.64 14.02 -14.07
CA LEU A 72 -0.27 13.62 -12.71
C LEU A 72 -1.51 13.49 -11.81
N LEU A 73 -2.43 14.46 -11.88
CA LEU A 73 -3.67 14.45 -11.10
C LEU A 73 -4.63 13.33 -11.52
N SER A 74 -4.53 12.78 -12.74
CA SER A 74 -5.29 11.58 -13.10
C SER A 74 -4.85 10.33 -12.33
N SER A 75 -3.58 10.29 -11.89
CA SER A 75 -3.01 9.19 -11.11
C SER A 75 -3.02 9.42 -9.61
N VAL A 76 -2.78 10.64 -9.13
CA VAL A 76 -2.72 10.93 -7.68
C VAL A 76 -4.14 10.96 -7.11
N ASP A 77 -4.82 9.81 -6.98
CA ASP A 77 -6.22 9.77 -6.51
C ASP A 77 -6.46 8.76 -5.38
N ILE A 78 -7.58 8.92 -4.68
CA ILE A 78 -7.98 7.99 -3.62
C ILE A 78 -8.32 6.62 -4.21
N VAL A 79 -8.19 5.59 -3.38
CA VAL A 79 -8.71 4.26 -3.71
C VAL A 79 -9.90 3.97 -2.81
N PRO A 80 -11.05 3.51 -3.35
CA PRO A 80 -12.22 3.21 -2.52
C PRO A 80 -11.85 2.31 -1.34
N THR A 81 -12.17 2.75 -0.12
CA THR A 81 -11.77 2.04 1.11
C THR A 81 -12.26 0.61 1.13
N SER A 82 -13.46 0.35 0.63
CA SER A 82 -14.02 -1.00 0.48
C SER A 82 -13.18 -1.89 -0.43
N LEU A 83 -12.67 -1.36 -1.55
CA LEU A 83 -11.80 -2.09 -2.48
C LEU A 83 -10.48 -2.47 -1.80
N VAL A 84 -9.83 -1.52 -1.13
CA VAL A 84 -8.57 -1.76 -0.42
C VAL A 84 -8.74 -2.85 0.64
N LEU A 85 -9.81 -2.76 1.45
CA LEU A 85 -10.08 -3.72 2.51
C LEU A 85 -10.45 -5.10 1.97
N ALA A 86 -11.23 -5.17 0.89
CA ALA A 86 -11.61 -6.43 0.25
C ALA A 86 -10.39 -7.15 -0.34
N GLN A 87 -9.53 -6.44 -1.07
CA GLN A 87 -8.31 -7.02 -1.63
C GLN A 87 -7.34 -7.43 -0.52
N ALA A 88 -7.13 -6.59 0.50
CA ALA A 88 -6.30 -6.97 1.64
C ALA A 88 -6.82 -8.23 2.33
N ALA A 89 -8.14 -8.36 2.54
CA ALA A 89 -8.74 -9.52 3.17
C ALA A 89 -8.53 -10.80 2.34
N TYR A 90 -8.73 -10.71 1.03
CA TYR A 90 -8.57 -11.81 0.10
C TYR A 90 -7.10 -12.29 0.03
N GLU A 91 -6.18 -11.37 -0.27
CA GLU A 91 -4.76 -11.67 -0.50
C GLU A 91 -4.00 -12.10 0.77
N SER A 92 -4.40 -11.58 1.94
CA SER A 92 -3.75 -11.91 3.22
C SER A 92 -4.44 -13.04 3.99
N SER A 93 -5.52 -13.63 3.45
CA SER A 93 -6.36 -14.58 4.18
C SER A 93 -6.83 -14.04 5.54
N TRP A 94 -7.35 -12.80 5.52
CA TRP A 94 -7.75 -12.04 6.72
C TRP A 94 -6.59 -11.81 7.71
N GLY A 95 -5.41 -11.45 7.19
CA GLY A 95 -4.22 -11.09 7.96
C GLY A 95 -3.36 -12.27 8.43
N ARG A 96 -3.75 -13.52 8.13
CA ARG A 96 -3.02 -14.72 8.56
C ARG A 96 -1.86 -15.13 7.65
N SER A 97 -1.77 -14.54 6.46
CA SER A 97 -0.64 -14.79 5.56
C SER A 97 0.67 -14.45 6.26
N ARG A 98 1.69 -15.31 6.07
CA ARG A 98 3.05 -15.05 6.57
C ARG A 98 3.58 -13.68 6.12
N PHE A 99 3.17 -13.22 4.92
CA PHE A 99 3.62 -11.95 4.37
C PHE A 99 2.98 -10.75 5.06
N ALA A 100 1.70 -10.87 5.42
CA ALA A 100 1.02 -9.87 6.25
C ALA A 100 1.61 -9.84 7.67
N LYS A 101 1.79 -11.02 8.29
CA LYS A 101 2.27 -11.19 9.67
C LYS A 101 3.68 -10.63 9.89
N TYR A 102 4.63 -10.95 9.01
CA TYR A 102 6.04 -10.63 9.26
C TYR A 102 6.58 -9.46 8.44
N TYR A 103 5.89 -9.10 7.35
CA TYR A 103 6.42 -8.14 6.37
C TYR A 103 5.45 -7.01 6.02
N HIS A 104 4.32 -6.91 6.75
CA HIS A 104 3.25 -5.93 6.51
C HIS A 104 2.76 -5.87 5.06
N ASN A 105 2.88 -6.99 4.32
CA ASN A 105 2.43 -7.09 2.95
C ASN A 105 1.10 -7.83 2.90
N TYR A 106 0.02 -7.06 2.99
CA TYR A 106 -1.37 -7.56 3.01
C TYR A 106 -1.94 -7.82 1.61
N PHE A 107 -1.22 -7.44 0.55
CA PHE A 107 -1.72 -7.42 -0.82
C PHE A 107 -0.88 -8.30 -1.77
N GLY A 108 0.06 -9.08 -1.23
CA GLY A 108 0.92 -9.96 -2.05
C GLY A 108 1.85 -9.21 -3.01
N LEU A 109 2.15 -7.94 -2.74
CA LEU A 109 2.86 -7.07 -3.69
C LEU A 109 4.25 -7.59 -4.01
N TRP A 110 4.60 -7.56 -5.29
CA TRP A 110 5.92 -7.92 -5.77
C TRP A 110 6.86 -6.74 -5.84
N CYS A 111 8.15 -7.04 -5.85
CA CYS A 111 9.20 -6.13 -6.22
C CYS A 111 10.24 -6.87 -7.10
N PHE A 112 10.88 -6.12 -8.00
CA PHE A 112 11.62 -6.69 -9.13
C PHE A 112 13.13 -6.44 -9.08
N LYS A 113 13.66 -6.04 -7.92
CA LYS A 113 15.09 -5.84 -7.70
C LYS A 113 15.59 -6.89 -6.70
N LYS A 114 16.65 -7.62 -7.01
CA LYS A 114 17.23 -8.59 -6.08
C LYS A 114 17.48 -7.95 -4.70
N GLY A 115 16.96 -8.58 -3.64
CA GLY A 115 17.05 -8.11 -2.26
C GLY A 115 16.04 -7.05 -1.85
N CYS A 116 15.06 -6.70 -2.70
CA CYS A 116 14.02 -5.73 -2.37
C CYS A 116 12.98 -6.27 -1.37
N GLY A 117 12.89 -7.60 -1.23
CA GLY A 117 11.80 -8.25 -0.53
C GLY A 117 12.21 -9.58 0.10
N VAL A 118 11.28 -10.52 0.04
CA VAL A 118 11.39 -11.87 0.59
C VAL A 118 11.18 -12.84 -0.57
N VAL A 119 12.12 -13.75 -0.77
CA VAL A 119 12.02 -14.78 -1.79
C VAL A 119 10.90 -15.77 -1.39
N PRO A 120 9.89 -16.00 -2.25
CA PRO A 120 8.88 -17.03 -1.99
C PRO A 120 9.52 -18.42 -1.83
N LEU A 121 9.00 -19.22 -0.89
CA LEU A 121 9.58 -20.56 -0.61
C LEU A 121 9.41 -21.52 -1.79
N ARG A 122 8.38 -21.31 -2.61
CA ARG A 122 8.06 -22.11 -3.80
C ARG A 122 8.17 -21.27 -5.07
N ARG A 123 9.16 -20.38 -5.15
CA ARG A 123 9.37 -19.55 -6.35
C ARG A 123 9.85 -20.42 -7.51
N ASP A 124 9.25 -20.25 -8.68
CA ASP A 124 9.75 -20.85 -9.91
C ASP A 124 11.20 -20.45 -10.18
N LYS A 125 12.01 -21.38 -10.68
CA LYS A 125 13.45 -21.14 -10.95
C LYS A 125 13.69 -19.97 -11.91
N LYS A 126 12.72 -19.66 -12.79
CA LYS A 126 12.78 -18.57 -13.78
C LYS A 126 12.22 -17.24 -13.26
N ALA A 127 11.52 -17.23 -12.12
CA ALA A 127 10.93 -16.00 -11.59
C ALA A 127 11.99 -15.14 -10.90
N THR A 128 12.05 -13.87 -11.29
CA THR A 128 13.01 -12.88 -10.78
C THR A 128 12.42 -11.97 -9.70
N HIS A 129 11.10 -12.02 -9.48
CA HIS A 129 10.42 -11.21 -8.48
C HIS A 129 10.62 -11.75 -7.05
N GLU A 130 10.54 -10.83 -6.10
CA GLU A 130 10.46 -11.09 -4.66
C GLU A 130 9.14 -10.49 -4.13
N VAL A 131 8.67 -10.96 -2.98
CA VAL A 131 7.51 -10.36 -2.31
C VAL A 131 8.00 -9.18 -1.49
N ALA A 132 7.48 -7.98 -1.75
CA ALA A 132 7.88 -6.76 -1.08
C ALA A 132 7.71 -6.88 0.45
N LYS A 133 8.62 -6.27 1.20
CA LYS A 133 8.52 -6.13 2.66
C LYS A 133 8.41 -4.66 3.03
N PHE A 134 7.58 -4.36 4.01
CA PHE A 134 7.32 -3.01 4.46
C PHE A 134 7.64 -2.87 5.94
N ALA A 135 8.23 -1.73 6.31
CA ALA A 135 8.56 -1.46 7.71
C ALA A 135 7.31 -1.20 8.58
N SER A 136 6.15 -0.92 7.98
CA SER A 136 4.89 -0.69 8.67
C SER A 136 3.69 -0.97 7.77
N LEU A 137 2.51 -1.12 8.37
CA LEU A 137 1.22 -1.19 7.66
C LEU A 137 1.05 0.00 6.72
N SER A 138 1.34 1.21 7.22
CA SER A 138 1.25 2.45 6.46
C SER A 138 2.04 2.40 5.16
N LYS A 139 3.31 1.98 5.20
CA LYS A 139 4.15 1.87 4.00
C LYS A 139 3.60 0.83 3.02
N GLY A 140 3.00 -0.24 3.51
CA GLY A 140 2.36 -1.26 2.67
C GLY A 140 1.11 -0.73 1.95
N ILE A 141 0.21 -0.06 2.68
CA ILE A 141 -1.02 0.53 2.10
C ILE A 141 -0.66 1.65 1.12
N ALA A 142 0.26 2.55 1.47
CA ALA A 142 0.73 3.61 0.58
C ALA A 142 1.30 3.05 -0.73
N TYR A 143 2.11 1.98 -0.63
CA TYR A 143 2.67 1.32 -1.81
C TYR A 143 1.57 0.71 -2.69
N TYR A 144 0.62 0.00 -2.08
CA TYR A 144 -0.49 -0.63 -2.79
C TYR A 144 -1.36 0.41 -3.51
N MET A 145 -1.81 1.46 -2.82
CA MET A 145 -2.66 2.50 -3.41
C MET A 145 -1.98 3.15 -4.61
N ARG A 146 -0.72 3.57 -4.45
CA ARG A 146 0.09 4.09 -5.54
C ARG A 146 0.25 3.09 -6.69
N SER A 147 0.32 1.79 -6.42
CA SER A 147 0.54 0.78 -7.47
C SER A 147 -0.70 0.57 -8.35
N ILE A 148 -1.90 0.78 -7.82
CA ILE A 148 -3.14 0.79 -8.60
C ILE A 148 -3.28 2.08 -9.41
N ASN A 149 -2.73 3.16 -8.87
CA ASN A 149 -2.77 4.52 -9.42
C ASN A 149 -1.59 4.86 -10.34
N ARG A 150 -0.97 3.87 -10.98
CA ARG A 150 0.27 3.99 -11.75
C ARG A 150 0.15 3.40 -13.14
#